data_AF-A0A2G5TAN4-F1
#
_entry.id   AF-A0A2G5TAN4-F1
#
_cell.length_a   1.000
_cell.length_b   1.000
_cell.length_c   1.000
_cell.angle_alpha   90.00
_cell.angle_beta   90.00
_cell.angle_gamma   90.00
#
_symmetry.space_group_name_H-M   'P 1'
#
loop_
_entity.id
_entity.type
_entity.pdbx_description
1 polymer ?
#
loop_
_entity_poly.entity_id
_entity_poly.type
_entity_poly.pdbx_seq_one_letter_code
_entity_poly.pdbx_strand_id
1 'polypeptide(L)'
;MPTSGSYLHWINIAHTVPQVGFFASTVIGSMVLFLNLCGAQNKFGPYKYIVNSFTILGMIFAVVEVIVYPNVHNYNAGFLFFTFAESLGVIDMSLRNIFLASYTFSYAATIALVATQFIYRYWAIFDVNKLRYFQGFYWLFWPAFCSCFGLQYALGTLHFLEMDTVSMDYFREEMQYKYEWNISEIPAMALLACDPSNGMVRWKNVAGVLNITFIVMTLYGIMIFCGWSMYSKMEEKIRNFSDELKNHQKQLFKTLVLQVQIILSAWTKLKFQITASTIILFTPLFLVILLPLFNPRVSFPSGAFLCSFTSYPAMDSIIVMYVVSQYRQTAKHLYDKFRRALKSSRHASTTVHTAVSGVFKKSKYGEQVLYFRCGIVSGTYGILNVHFVYRYLTLKRNAFVNKHFMPYGLILAVMYVVVHIAIWAAVRGNKEKRALLRIQVTGLCLHSSPEMRDYIREPFQELHNESFDDITFVAGLFSETTAEIAKRSWTGILLLTVIASYSIVLYFTLGYKIVTGINVQSTTMSKQTSQMQKQLFKALTIQTIIPICVSFMPCSLSFYGAALRIDFVNWVYWGSAVAVSFFPFLDPADVTLFLPTLRKRLISFGHVDNSISAVHQHYSDTSVGH
;
A
#
# COMPACT_ATOMS: atom_id res chain seq x y z
N MET A 1 34.55 26.88 -16.19
CA MET A 1 35.23 25.58 -16.02
C MET A 1 34.15 24.54 -15.78
N PRO A 2 33.99 23.50 -16.62
CA PRO A 2 33.08 22.41 -16.31
C PRO A 2 33.63 21.65 -15.10
N THR A 3 32.78 21.37 -14.12
CA THR A 3 33.15 20.65 -12.89
C THR A 3 33.66 19.25 -13.26
N SER A 4 34.88 18.92 -12.83
CA SER A 4 35.51 17.62 -13.02
C SER A 4 34.76 16.55 -12.21
N GLY A 5 34.15 15.58 -12.90
CA GLY A 5 33.51 14.44 -12.26
C GLY A 5 32.35 13.85 -13.07
N SER A 6 32.28 12.52 -13.08
CA SER A 6 31.14 11.72 -13.55
C SER A 6 29.91 11.98 -12.68
N TYR A 7 28.72 12.00 -13.29
CA TYR A 7 27.43 12.14 -12.59
C TYR A 7 26.73 10.79 -12.33
N LEU A 8 27.40 9.67 -12.59
CA LEU A 8 26.89 8.32 -12.30
C LEU A 8 26.50 8.14 -10.82
N HIS A 9 27.25 8.73 -9.88
CA HIS A 9 26.89 8.67 -8.46
C HIS A 9 25.51 9.31 -8.17
N TRP A 10 25.16 10.39 -8.88
CA TRP A 10 23.87 11.05 -8.71
C TRP A 10 22.72 10.22 -9.28
N ILE A 11 22.96 9.37 -10.29
CA ILE A 11 21.98 8.39 -10.76
C ILE A 11 21.71 7.35 -9.68
N ASN A 12 22.76 6.84 -9.03
CA ASN A 12 22.58 5.88 -7.92
C ASN A 12 21.75 6.49 -6.78
N ILE A 13 21.97 7.76 -6.45
CA ILE A 13 21.12 8.49 -5.50
C ILE A 13 19.69 8.60 -6.03
N ALA A 14 19.52 8.99 -7.30
CA ALA A 14 18.22 9.12 -7.96
C ALA A 14 17.47 7.78 -8.11
N HIS A 15 18.14 6.63 -8.02
CA HIS A 15 17.48 5.32 -7.97
C HIS A 15 17.20 4.87 -6.53
N THR A 16 18.10 5.17 -5.59
CA THR A 16 17.96 4.77 -4.18
C THR A 16 16.86 5.56 -3.46
N VAL A 17 16.79 6.87 -3.68
CA VAL A 17 15.82 7.74 -3.00
C VAL A 17 14.36 7.34 -3.31
N PRO A 18 13.96 7.09 -4.58
CA PRO A 18 12.62 6.58 -4.88
C PRO A 18 12.32 5.22 -4.27
N GLN A 19 13.29 4.31 -4.17
CA GLN A 19 13.07 3.01 -3.52
C GLN A 19 12.75 3.18 -2.03
N VAL A 20 13.52 4.03 -1.34
CA VAL A 20 13.25 4.38 0.06
C VAL A 20 11.91 5.09 0.20
N GLY A 21 11.61 6.05 -0.68
CA GLY A 21 10.34 6.78 -0.72
C GLY A 21 9.14 5.85 -0.95
N PHE A 22 9.27 4.89 -1.86
CA PHE A 22 8.26 3.86 -2.13
C PHE A 22 8.02 2.96 -0.92
N PHE A 23 9.09 2.46 -0.30
CA PHE A 23 8.97 1.63 0.89
C PHE A 23 8.31 2.40 2.04
N ALA A 24 8.78 3.62 2.32
CA ALA A 24 8.20 4.48 3.34
C ALA A 24 6.72 4.80 3.05
N SER A 25 6.38 5.14 1.82
CA SER A 25 5.00 5.46 1.42
C SER A 25 4.08 4.25 1.54
N THR A 26 4.55 3.07 1.17
CA THR A 26 3.79 1.82 1.27
C THR A 26 3.57 1.42 2.72
N VAL A 27 4.61 1.42 3.56
CA VAL A 27 4.52 1.04 4.98
C VAL A 27 3.65 2.02 5.76
N ILE A 28 3.93 3.32 5.64
CA ILE A 28 3.24 4.36 6.40
C ILE A 28 1.81 4.54 5.87
N GLY A 29 1.62 4.51 4.55
CA GLY A 29 0.30 4.56 3.93
C GLY A 29 -0.57 3.37 4.36
N SER A 30 -0.01 2.16 4.38
CA SER A 30 -0.70 0.97 4.91
C SER A 30 -1.06 1.12 6.39
N MET A 31 -0.17 1.71 7.20
CA MET A 31 -0.46 1.99 8.60
C MET A 31 -1.61 2.99 8.77
N VAL A 32 -1.66 4.06 7.97
CA VAL A 32 -2.77 5.03 7.96
C VAL A 32 -4.09 4.36 7.60
N LEU A 33 -4.10 3.56 6.53
CA LEU A 33 -5.29 2.80 6.11
C LEU A 33 -5.74 1.84 7.22
N PHE A 34 -4.81 1.13 7.86
CA PHE A 34 -5.09 0.23 8.97
C PHE A 34 -5.67 0.96 10.19
N LEU A 35 -5.09 2.10 10.58
CA LEU A 35 -5.61 2.92 11.68
C LEU A 35 -7.01 3.44 11.39
N ASN A 36 -7.28 3.82 10.13
CA ASN A 36 -8.62 4.22 9.69
C ASN A 36 -9.64 3.09 9.78
N LEU A 37 -9.25 1.86 9.39
CA LEU A 37 -10.08 0.67 9.56
C LEU A 37 -10.34 0.35 11.05
N CYS A 38 -9.34 0.55 11.91
CA CYS A 38 -9.45 0.37 13.37
C CYS A 38 -10.27 1.46 14.07
N GLY A 39 -10.76 2.46 13.33
CA GLY A 39 -11.68 3.45 13.86
C GLY A 39 -11.03 4.77 14.29
N ALA A 40 -9.79 5.02 13.89
CA ALA A 40 -9.14 6.33 14.09
C ALA A 40 -9.95 7.50 13.50
N GLN A 41 -10.90 7.24 12.59
CA GLN A 41 -11.80 8.24 12.03
C GLN A 41 -13.30 7.91 12.11
N ASN A 42 -13.74 7.01 13.01
CA ASN A 42 -15.16 6.66 13.14
C ASN A 42 -16.06 7.87 13.48
N LYS A 43 -15.48 8.96 14.03
CA LYS A 43 -16.19 10.20 14.35
C LYS A 43 -16.22 11.25 13.22
N PHE A 44 -15.50 11.04 12.12
CA PHE A 44 -15.32 12.03 11.05
C PHE A 44 -16.22 11.82 9.81
N GLY A 45 -17.15 10.87 9.86
CA GLY A 45 -18.14 10.69 8.77
C GLY A 45 -17.49 10.37 7.41
N PRO A 46 -17.96 10.95 6.29
CA PRO A 46 -17.45 10.67 4.94
C PRO A 46 -16.00 11.15 4.67
N TYR A 47 -15.40 11.97 5.55
CA TYR A 47 -14.01 12.41 5.44
C TYR A 47 -13.00 11.24 5.37
N LYS A 48 -13.32 10.10 6.01
CA LYS A 48 -12.46 8.92 6.01
C LYS A 48 -12.23 8.31 4.63
N TYR A 49 -13.22 8.42 3.74
CA TYR A 49 -13.09 7.88 2.38
C TYR A 49 -12.15 8.73 1.54
N ILE A 50 -12.14 10.03 1.81
CA ILE A 50 -11.28 11.00 1.14
C ILE A 50 -9.82 10.76 1.54
N VAL A 51 -9.54 10.67 2.85
CA VAL A 51 -8.18 10.39 3.35
C VAL A 51 -7.67 9.04 2.83
N ASN A 52 -8.49 7.98 2.89
CA ASN A 52 -8.09 6.68 2.35
C ASN A 52 -7.81 6.72 0.84
N SER A 53 -8.63 7.43 0.06
CA SER A 53 -8.43 7.55 -1.38
C SER A 53 -7.13 8.29 -1.70
N PHE A 54 -6.82 9.35 -0.95
CA PHE A 54 -5.56 10.10 -1.10
C PHE A 54 -4.34 9.27 -0.74
N THR A 55 -4.41 8.48 0.33
CA THR A 55 -3.33 7.55 0.70
C THR A 55 -3.12 6.47 -0.39
N ILE A 56 -4.19 5.93 -0.96
CA ILE A 56 -4.10 4.93 -2.04
C ILE A 56 -3.48 5.52 -3.30
N LEU A 57 -3.94 6.70 -3.73
CA LEU A 57 -3.38 7.39 -4.90
C LEU A 57 -1.90 7.73 -4.68
N GLY A 58 -1.52 8.20 -3.48
CA GLY A 58 -0.13 8.43 -3.11
C GLY A 58 0.77 7.19 -3.20
N MET A 59 0.27 6.01 -2.81
CA MET A 59 1.01 4.76 -2.98
C MET A 59 1.13 4.36 -4.45
N ILE A 60 0.09 4.54 -5.27
CA ILE A 60 0.15 4.27 -6.72
C ILE A 60 1.23 5.14 -7.39
N PHE A 61 1.34 6.42 -7.01
CA PHE A 61 2.38 7.30 -7.55
C PHE A 61 3.79 6.83 -7.19
N ALA A 62 4.00 6.41 -5.94
CA ALA A 62 5.30 5.88 -5.53
C ALA A 62 5.69 4.60 -6.31
N VAL A 63 4.71 3.80 -6.74
CA VAL A 63 4.94 2.65 -7.64
C VAL A 63 5.36 3.10 -9.02
N VAL A 64 4.66 4.06 -9.63
CA VAL A 64 4.97 4.54 -11.00
C VAL A 64 6.39 5.10 -11.08
N GLU A 65 6.84 5.82 -10.05
CA GLU A 65 8.18 6.41 -10.02
C GLU A 65 9.29 5.36 -9.99
N VAL A 66 9.11 4.26 -9.24
CA VAL A 66 10.05 3.13 -9.22
C VAL A 66 10.04 2.34 -10.53
N ILE A 67 8.92 2.32 -11.25
CA ILE A 67 8.85 1.65 -12.57
C ILE A 67 9.59 2.46 -13.66
N VAL A 68 9.53 3.79 -13.58
CA VAL A 68 10.03 4.68 -14.64
C VAL A 68 11.48 5.13 -14.40
N TYR A 69 11.91 5.32 -13.15
CA TYR A 69 13.23 5.90 -12.79
C TYR A 69 13.60 7.17 -13.61
N PRO A 70 12.76 8.21 -13.55
CA PRO A 70 13.01 9.42 -14.32
C PRO A 70 14.23 10.19 -13.78
N ASN A 71 15.07 10.65 -14.69
CA ASN A 71 16.27 11.43 -14.43
C ASN A 71 16.20 12.75 -15.18
N VAL A 72 16.80 13.79 -14.60
CA VAL A 72 16.86 15.13 -15.20
C VAL A 72 18.25 15.70 -15.11
N HIS A 73 18.69 16.28 -16.21
CA HIS A 73 19.97 16.96 -16.30
C HIS A 73 19.76 18.36 -16.85
N ASN A 74 20.21 19.39 -16.12
CA ASN A 74 20.21 20.76 -16.60
C ASN A 74 21.57 21.07 -17.20
N TYR A 75 21.58 21.53 -18.44
CA TYR A 75 22.78 21.94 -19.16
C TYR A 75 22.52 23.24 -19.89
N ASN A 76 23.17 24.30 -19.42
CA ASN A 76 23.17 25.60 -20.06
C ASN A 76 21.75 26.16 -20.34
N ALA A 77 21.36 26.25 -21.62
CA ALA A 77 20.08 26.78 -22.09
C ALA A 77 18.95 25.74 -22.17
N GLY A 78 19.18 24.53 -21.67
CA GLY A 78 18.23 23.44 -21.75
C GLY A 78 18.25 22.49 -20.56
N PHE A 79 17.23 21.64 -20.49
CA PHE A 79 17.23 20.47 -19.64
C PHE A 79 16.83 19.22 -20.43
N LEU A 80 17.39 18.09 -20.03
CA LEU A 80 17.10 16.77 -20.55
C LEU A 80 16.33 15.98 -19.49
N PHE A 81 15.22 15.38 -19.90
CA PHE A 81 14.37 14.48 -19.11
C PHE A 81 14.46 13.08 -19.72
N PHE A 82 14.99 12.10 -19.00
CA PHE A 82 15.35 10.79 -19.57
C PHE A 82 15.30 9.67 -18.54
N THR A 83 15.40 8.42 -18.99
CA THR A 83 15.56 7.26 -18.08
C THR A 83 16.52 6.24 -18.66
N PHE A 84 17.36 5.64 -17.80
CA PHE A 84 18.20 4.50 -18.16
C PHE A 84 17.46 3.17 -18.00
N ALA A 85 16.33 3.14 -17.30
CA ALA A 85 15.62 1.91 -17.02
C ALA A 85 14.90 1.39 -18.28
N GLU A 86 14.93 0.08 -18.47
CA GLU A 86 14.03 -0.62 -19.37
C GLU A 86 12.70 -0.86 -18.66
N SER A 87 11.81 0.14 -18.71
CA SER A 87 10.49 0.04 -18.10
C SER A 87 9.74 -1.18 -18.63
N LEU A 88 9.48 -2.16 -17.74
CA LEU A 88 8.75 -3.40 -18.02
C LEU A 88 9.36 -4.29 -19.14
N GLY A 89 10.66 -4.18 -19.43
CA GLY A 89 11.34 -4.96 -20.47
C GLY A 89 10.91 -4.60 -21.90
N VAL A 90 10.34 -3.41 -22.10
CA VAL A 90 9.93 -2.91 -23.40
C VAL A 90 11.15 -2.33 -24.14
N ILE A 91 11.41 -2.84 -25.34
CA ILE A 91 12.53 -2.42 -26.20
C ILE A 91 12.16 -1.17 -27.04
N ASP A 92 10.88 -1.01 -27.39
CA ASP A 92 10.41 0.07 -28.26
C ASP A 92 10.59 1.47 -27.63
N MET A 93 11.28 2.36 -28.34
CA MET A 93 11.65 3.69 -27.86
C MET A 93 10.44 4.61 -27.70
N SER A 94 9.48 4.54 -28.62
CA SER A 94 8.26 5.36 -28.56
C SER A 94 7.41 4.99 -27.34
N LEU A 95 7.27 3.69 -27.06
CA LEU A 95 6.57 3.23 -25.87
C LEU A 95 7.31 3.58 -24.56
N ARG A 96 8.65 3.53 -24.55
CA ARG A 96 9.46 4.01 -23.41
C ARG A 96 9.30 5.52 -23.15
N ASN A 97 9.16 6.33 -24.20
CA ASN A 97 8.82 7.75 -24.05
C ASN A 97 7.41 7.95 -23.46
N ILE A 98 6.44 7.09 -23.77
CA ILE A 98 5.12 7.13 -23.13
C ILE A 98 5.22 6.81 -21.63
N PHE A 99 6.03 5.83 -21.23
CA PHE A 99 6.30 5.56 -19.81
C PHE A 99 6.95 6.75 -19.11
N LEU A 100 7.91 7.40 -19.77
CA LEU A 100 8.54 8.61 -19.26
C LEU A 100 7.52 9.77 -19.09
N ALA A 101 6.59 9.94 -20.03
CA ALA A 101 5.49 10.90 -19.91
C ALA A 101 4.44 10.52 -18.84
N SER A 102 4.23 9.23 -18.58
CA SER A 102 3.33 8.77 -17.52
C SER A 102 3.78 9.23 -16.12
N TYR A 103 5.08 9.48 -15.94
CA TYR A 103 5.60 10.11 -14.74
C TYR A 103 5.12 11.56 -14.60
N THR A 104 5.15 12.35 -15.67
CA THR A 104 4.70 13.76 -15.61
C THR A 104 3.19 13.86 -15.37
N PHE A 105 2.41 12.88 -15.87
CA PHE A 105 1.00 12.69 -15.47
C PHE A 105 0.87 12.53 -13.96
N SER A 106 1.62 11.57 -13.40
CA SER A 106 1.58 11.22 -11.98
C SER A 106 1.99 12.38 -11.09
N TYR A 107 2.99 13.14 -11.54
CA TYR A 107 3.49 14.33 -10.88
C TYR A 107 2.41 15.42 -10.78
N ALA A 108 1.81 15.82 -11.91
CA ALA A 108 0.77 16.86 -11.91
C ALA A 108 -0.49 16.42 -11.15
N ALA A 109 -0.87 15.15 -11.29
CA ALA A 109 -2.00 14.57 -10.56
C ALA A 109 -1.78 14.61 -9.04
N THR A 110 -0.54 14.40 -8.57
CA THR A 110 -0.19 14.53 -7.14
C THR A 110 -0.36 15.96 -6.65
N ILE A 111 0.12 16.95 -7.39
CA ILE A 111 -0.04 18.37 -7.03
C ILE A 111 -1.52 18.75 -7.01
N ALA A 112 -2.30 18.30 -7.99
CA ALA A 112 -3.74 18.52 -8.03
C ALA A 112 -4.48 17.83 -6.87
N LEU A 113 -3.97 16.69 -6.41
CA LEU A 113 -4.46 15.98 -5.22
C LEU A 113 -4.29 16.83 -3.97
N VAL A 114 -3.10 17.43 -3.79
CA VAL A 114 -2.81 18.32 -2.67
C VAL A 114 -3.71 19.56 -2.74
N ALA A 115 -3.86 20.17 -3.92
CA ALA A 115 -4.77 21.29 -4.11
C ALA A 115 -6.22 20.93 -3.72
N THR A 116 -6.67 19.74 -4.08
CA THR A 116 -7.99 19.22 -3.69
C THR A 116 -8.13 19.09 -2.17
N GLN A 117 -7.09 18.63 -1.47
CA GLN A 117 -7.09 18.58 0.00
C GLN A 117 -7.26 19.98 0.61
N PHE A 118 -6.62 21.01 0.05
CA PHE A 118 -6.77 22.39 0.51
C PHE A 118 -8.18 22.94 0.26
N ILE A 119 -8.77 22.66 -0.91
CA ILE A 119 -10.17 23.02 -1.21
C ILE A 119 -11.11 22.36 -0.20
N TYR A 120 -10.93 21.07 0.07
CA TYR A 120 -11.73 20.35 1.05
C TYR A 120 -11.66 21.00 2.43
N ARG A 121 -10.44 21.28 2.93
CA ARG A 121 -10.21 21.92 4.24
C ARG A 121 -10.86 23.30 4.30
N TYR A 122 -10.74 24.07 3.22
CA TYR A 122 -11.36 25.38 3.10
C TYR A 122 -12.90 25.30 3.18
N TRP A 123 -13.54 24.44 2.39
CA TRP A 123 -15.00 24.28 2.42
C TRP A 123 -15.51 23.70 3.75
N ALA A 124 -14.76 22.79 4.38
CA ALA A 124 -15.13 22.25 5.68
C ALA A 124 -15.25 23.33 6.78
N ILE A 125 -14.49 24.43 6.65
CA ILE A 125 -14.47 25.54 7.60
C ILE A 125 -15.48 26.63 7.20
N PHE A 126 -15.50 27.01 5.92
CA PHE A 126 -16.23 28.19 5.47
C PHE A 126 -17.60 27.91 4.86
N ASP A 127 -17.83 26.72 4.29
CA ASP A 127 -19.04 26.39 3.53
C ASP A 127 -19.32 24.88 3.52
N VAL A 128 -19.90 24.39 4.61
CA VAL A 128 -20.17 22.96 4.84
C VAL A 128 -21.10 22.36 3.77
N ASN A 129 -21.98 23.16 3.15
CA ASN A 129 -22.91 22.70 2.13
C ASN A 129 -22.19 22.20 0.88
N LYS A 130 -21.03 22.78 0.55
CA LYS A 130 -20.19 22.36 -0.59
C LYS A 130 -19.48 21.02 -0.34
N LEU A 131 -19.44 20.50 0.89
CA LEU A 131 -18.90 19.16 1.16
C LEU A 131 -19.72 18.04 0.48
N ARG A 132 -20.94 18.34 -0.01
CA ARG A 132 -21.72 17.42 -0.84
C ARG A 132 -20.96 16.99 -2.10
N TYR A 133 -20.09 17.84 -2.66
CA TYR A 133 -19.26 17.49 -3.83
C TYR A 133 -18.19 16.45 -3.53
N PHE A 134 -17.94 16.14 -2.26
CA PHE A 134 -17.02 15.09 -1.83
C PHE A 134 -17.74 13.81 -1.40
N GLN A 135 -19.06 13.72 -1.63
CA GLN A 135 -19.89 12.60 -1.21
C GLN A 135 -20.71 12.02 -2.37
N GLY A 136 -21.03 10.73 -2.29
CA GLY A 136 -21.85 10.04 -3.30
C GLY A 136 -21.20 10.04 -4.68
N PHE A 137 -21.99 10.28 -5.73
CA PHE A 137 -21.51 10.26 -7.12
C PHE A 137 -20.61 11.46 -7.46
N TYR A 138 -20.82 12.63 -6.83
CA TYR A 138 -20.03 13.84 -7.09
C TYR A 138 -18.56 13.68 -6.72
N TRP A 139 -18.21 12.72 -5.86
CA TRP A 139 -16.83 12.42 -5.52
C TRP A 139 -15.96 12.09 -6.73
N LEU A 140 -16.52 11.48 -7.79
CA LEU A 140 -15.79 11.13 -9.03
C LEU A 140 -15.23 12.36 -9.77
N PHE A 141 -15.75 13.55 -9.47
CA PHE A 141 -15.22 14.81 -10.00
C PHE A 141 -13.74 15.03 -9.64
N TRP A 142 -13.31 14.64 -8.43
CA TRP A 142 -11.96 14.96 -7.96
C TRP A 142 -10.86 14.11 -8.60
N PRO A 143 -11.01 12.77 -8.73
CA PRO A 143 -10.09 11.99 -9.56
C PRO A 143 -10.03 12.49 -11.01
N ALA A 144 -11.17 12.89 -11.59
CA ALA A 144 -11.22 13.46 -12.93
C ALA A 144 -10.46 14.80 -12.99
N PHE A 145 -10.69 15.71 -12.04
CA PHE A 145 -9.95 16.97 -11.90
C PHE A 145 -8.44 16.75 -11.83
N CYS A 146 -7.97 15.81 -11.00
CA CYS A 146 -6.56 15.48 -10.89
C CYS A 146 -6.01 14.89 -12.20
N SER A 147 -6.80 14.02 -12.84
CA SER A 147 -6.42 13.38 -14.10
C SER A 147 -6.37 14.38 -15.26
N CYS A 148 -7.21 15.41 -15.27
CA CYS A 148 -7.17 16.47 -16.31
C CYS A 148 -5.83 17.20 -16.29
N PHE A 149 -5.36 17.64 -15.13
CA PHE A 149 -4.04 18.29 -15.01
C PHE A 149 -2.89 17.31 -15.30
N GLY A 150 -3.03 16.05 -14.87
CA GLY A 150 -2.10 14.98 -15.24
C GLY A 150 -1.98 14.80 -16.75
N LEU A 151 -3.11 14.65 -17.44
CA LEU A 151 -3.15 14.46 -18.90
C LEU A 151 -2.62 15.70 -19.62
N GLN A 152 -2.96 16.90 -19.16
CA GLN A 152 -2.44 18.13 -19.75
C GLN A 152 -0.92 18.19 -19.67
N TYR A 153 -0.33 17.82 -18.52
CA TYR A 153 1.12 17.78 -18.39
C TYR A 153 1.70 16.69 -19.31
N ALA A 154 1.24 15.44 -19.22
CA ALA A 154 1.81 14.34 -20.02
C ALA A 154 1.73 14.57 -21.53
N LEU A 155 0.59 15.03 -22.04
CA LEU A 155 0.44 15.38 -23.45
C LEU A 155 1.32 16.58 -23.83
N GLY A 156 1.44 17.56 -22.94
CA GLY A 156 2.35 18.70 -23.10
C GLY A 156 3.81 18.24 -23.18
N THR A 157 4.24 17.30 -22.35
CA THR A 157 5.61 16.75 -22.40
C THR A 157 5.84 15.99 -23.70
N LEU A 158 4.93 15.10 -24.10
CA LEU A 158 5.05 14.32 -25.34
C LEU A 158 5.12 15.21 -26.59
N HIS A 159 4.32 16.27 -26.63
CA HIS A 159 4.24 17.13 -27.80
C HIS A 159 5.29 18.23 -27.80
N PHE A 160 5.47 18.98 -26.70
CA PHE A 160 6.33 20.17 -26.68
C PHE A 160 7.80 19.88 -26.35
N LEU A 161 8.12 18.76 -25.70
CA LEU A 161 9.50 18.39 -25.31
C LEU A 161 10.04 17.22 -26.15
N GLU A 162 9.45 16.98 -27.32
CA GLU A 162 9.90 15.99 -28.27
C GLU A 162 11.35 16.23 -28.70
N MET A 163 12.18 15.18 -28.64
CA MET A 163 13.58 15.25 -29.08
C MET A 163 13.67 15.42 -30.60
N ASP A 164 14.32 16.50 -31.03
CA ASP A 164 14.71 16.72 -32.42
C ASP A 164 16.23 16.65 -32.60
N THR A 165 16.69 16.69 -33.85
CA THR A 165 18.11 16.58 -34.22
C THR A 165 18.96 17.63 -33.51
N VAL A 166 18.49 18.88 -33.45
CA VAL A 166 19.19 19.99 -32.78
C VAL A 166 19.36 19.72 -31.28
N SER A 167 18.31 19.25 -30.61
CA SER A 167 18.40 18.94 -29.17
C SER A 167 19.27 17.71 -28.92
N MET A 168 19.18 16.69 -29.78
CA MET A 168 20.07 15.52 -29.69
C MET A 168 21.53 15.91 -29.77
N ASP A 169 21.91 16.70 -30.77
CA ASP A 169 23.31 17.11 -30.95
C ASP A 169 23.79 18.02 -29.82
N TYR A 170 22.91 18.89 -29.29
CA TYR A 170 23.24 19.75 -28.15
C TYR A 170 23.59 18.97 -26.87
N PHE A 171 22.88 17.89 -26.57
CA PHE A 171 23.10 17.09 -25.36
C PHE A 171 24.05 15.90 -25.56
N ARG A 172 24.42 15.56 -26.81
CA ARG A 172 25.20 14.34 -27.15
C ARG A 172 26.53 14.28 -26.40
N GLU A 173 27.37 15.30 -26.53
CA GLU A 173 28.69 15.33 -25.92
C GLU A 173 28.61 15.38 -24.39
N GLU A 174 27.69 16.18 -23.84
CA GLU A 174 27.51 16.29 -22.39
C GLU A 174 27.03 14.95 -21.78
N MET A 175 26.10 14.25 -22.45
CA MET A 175 25.63 12.94 -22.01
C MET A 175 26.75 11.90 -22.03
N GLN A 176 27.54 11.87 -23.10
CA GLN A 176 28.66 10.95 -23.22
C GLN A 176 29.75 11.25 -22.18
N TYR A 177 30.06 12.52 -21.95
CA TYR A 177 31.09 12.95 -21.00
C TYR A 177 30.70 12.77 -19.53
N LYS A 178 29.44 13.07 -19.16
CA LYS A 178 28.98 13.02 -17.76
C LYS A 178 28.42 11.68 -17.32
N TYR A 179 27.83 10.94 -18.25
CA TYR A 179 27.09 9.72 -17.95
C TYR A 179 27.63 8.48 -18.67
N GLU A 180 28.55 8.61 -19.64
CA GLU A 180 29.11 7.50 -20.44
C GLU A 180 28.08 6.78 -21.31
N TRP A 181 26.99 7.47 -21.69
CA TRP A 181 25.89 6.91 -22.47
C TRP A 181 25.61 7.70 -23.73
N ASN A 182 25.17 6.98 -24.77
CA ASN A 182 24.71 7.57 -26.02
C ASN A 182 23.24 7.97 -25.91
N ILE A 183 22.93 9.25 -26.15
CA ILE A 183 21.57 9.79 -26.05
C ILE A 183 20.58 9.11 -27.01
N SER A 184 21.05 8.55 -28.13
CA SER A 184 20.21 7.86 -29.11
C SER A 184 19.67 6.50 -28.64
N GLU A 185 20.25 5.92 -27.59
CA GLU A 185 19.91 4.58 -27.07
C GLU A 185 18.95 4.64 -25.87
N ILE A 186 18.66 5.84 -25.36
CA ILE A 186 17.82 6.06 -24.19
C ILE A 186 16.58 6.92 -24.49
N PRO A 187 15.42 6.60 -23.89
CA PRO A 187 14.24 7.43 -23.98
C PRO A 187 14.52 8.76 -23.30
N ALA A 188 14.41 9.84 -24.08
CA ALA A 188 14.70 11.18 -23.65
C ALA A 188 13.73 12.18 -24.28
N MET A 189 13.51 13.25 -23.54
CA MET A 189 12.73 14.43 -23.91
C MET A 189 13.57 15.64 -23.53
N ALA A 190 13.65 16.65 -24.39
CA ALA A 190 14.46 17.83 -24.13
C ALA A 190 13.63 19.09 -24.16
N LEU A 191 14.03 20.01 -23.30
CA LEU A 191 13.66 21.40 -23.41
C LEU A 191 14.91 22.20 -23.77
N LEU A 192 14.88 22.83 -24.94
CA LEU A 192 15.92 23.77 -25.38
C LEU A 192 15.25 25.07 -25.80
N ALA A 193 15.42 26.14 -25.01
CA ALA A 193 14.65 27.37 -25.19
C ALA A 193 15.11 28.20 -26.40
N CYS A 194 16.42 28.20 -26.67
CA CYS A 194 17.04 28.88 -27.80
C CYS A 194 17.88 27.90 -28.61
N ASP A 195 17.87 28.06 -29.92
CA ASP A 195 18.75 27.31 -30.80
C ASP A 195 20.21 27.77 -30.60
N PRO A 196 21.14 26.86 -30.31
CA PRO A 196 22.54 27.20 -30.01
C PRO A 196 23.30 27.73 -31.23
N SER A 197 22.82 27.47 -32.46
CA SER A 197 23.51 27.87 -33.69
C SER A 197 23.24 29.30 -34.13
N ASN A 198 22.00 29.76 -33.96
CA ASN A 198 21.51 31.06 -34.45
C ASN A 198 20.93 31.96 -33.34
N GLY A 199 20.79 31.45 -32.11
CA GLY A 199 20.24 32.16 -30.96
C GLY A 199 18.71 32.38 -31.02
N MET A 200 18.00 31.82 -32.00
CA MET A 200 16.57 32.01 -32.17
C MET A 200 15.76 31.26 -31.13
N VAL A 201 14.64 31.87 -30.72
CA VAL A 201 13.73 31.28 -29.73
C VAL A 201 12.95 30.11 -30.34
N ARG A 202 12.99 28.97 -29.67
CA ARG A 202 12.25 27.77 -30.06
C ARG A 202 10.85 27.79 -29.44
N TRP A 203 9.91 28.42 -30.14
CA TRP A 203 8.54 28.65 -29.66
C TRP A 203 7.79 27.39 -29.20
N LYS A 204 8.04 26.22 -29.81
CA LYS A 204 7.45 24.93 -29.38
C LYS A 204 7.87 24.59 -27.94
N ASN A 205 9.17 24.70 -27.64
CA ASN A 205 9.72 24.40 -26.32
C ASN A 205 9.31 25.47 -25.29
N VAL A 206 9.27 26.74 -25.70
CA VAL A 206 8.77 27.85 -24.86
C VAL A 206 7.28 27.66 -24.53
N ALA A 207 6.46 27.22 -25.48
CA ALA A 207 5.07 26.86 -25.23
C ALA A 207 4.94 25.71 -24.22
N GLY A 208 5.87 24.74 -24.26
CA GLY A 208 6.01 23.71 -23.23
C GLY A 208 6.29 24.28 -21.84
N VAL A 209 7.27 25.20 -21.71
CA VAL A 209 7.55 25.88 -20.44
C VAL A 209 6.32 26.63 -19.93
N LEU A 210 5.65 27.38 -20.80
CA LEU A 210 4.46 28.15 -20.45
C LEU A 210 3.31 27.23 -19.99
N ASN A 211 3.11 26.09 -20.65
CA ASN A 211 2.11 25.10 -20.28
C ASN A 211 2.38 24.52 -18.87
N ILE A 212 3.62 24.09 -18.62
CA ILE A 212 3.99 23.53 -17.32
C ILE A 212 3.87 24.60 -16.23
N THR A 213 4.34 25.82 -16.51
CA THR A 213 4.24 26.96 -15.58
C THR A 213 2.78 27.29 -15.28
N PHE A 214 1.90 27.28 -16.28
CA PHE A 214 0.47 27.50 -16.09
C PHE A 214 -0.18 26.46 -15.18
N ILE A 215 0.12 25.17 -15.38
CA ILE A 215 -0.38 24.08 -14.53
C ILE A 215 0.04 24.30 -13.07
N VAL A 216 1.35 24.52 -12.87
CA VAL A 216 1.94 24.72 -11.54
C VAL A 216 1.33 25.97 -10.89
N MET A 217 1.37 27.12 -11.54
CA MET A 217 0.85 28.38 -10.99
C MET A 217 -0.64 28.31 -10.65
N THR A 218 -1.45 27.61 -11.44
CA THR A 218 -2.88 27.44 -11.18
C THR A 218 -3.10 26.60 -9.91
N LEU A 219 -2.48 25.42 -9.83
CA LEU A 219 -2.66 24.50 -8.69
C LEU A 219 -2.10 25.08 -7.39
N TYR A 220 -0.94 25.74 -7.44
CA TYR A 220 -0.37 26.43 -6.29
C TYR A 220 -1.13 27.70 -5.92
N GLY A 221 -1.65 28.45 -6.89
CA GLY A 221 -2.52 29.60 -6.64
C GLY A 221 -3.76 29.22 -5.83
N ILE A 222 -4.40 28.08 -6.16
CA ILE A 222 -5.50 27.51 -5.37
C ILE A 222 -5.05 27.19 -3.95
N MET A 223 -3.92 26.49 -3.79
CA MET A 223 -3.40 26.11 -2.47
C MET A 223 -3.09 27.33 -1.60
N ILE A 224 -2.41 28.34 -2.15
CA ILE A 224 -2.04 29.58 -1.45
C ILE A 224 -3.31 30.35 -1.09
N PHE A 225 -4.26 30.51 -2.01
CA PHE A 225 -5.53 31.18 -1.73
C PHE A 225 -6.32 30.49 -0.62
N CYS A 226 -6.53 29.18 -0.72
CA CYS A 226 -7.23 28.40 0.29
C CYS A 226 -6.49 28.46 1.64
N GLY A 227 -5.17 28.30 1.63
CA GLY A 227 -4.31 28.37 2.81
C GLY A 227 -4.36 29.72 3.50
N TRP A 228 -4.18 30.81 2.75
CA TRP A 228 -4.24 32.18 3.26
C TRP A 228 -5.64 32.54 3.77
N SER A 229 -6.70 32.12 3.07
CA SER A 229 -8.06 32.39 3.51
C SER A 229 -8.42 31.59 4.77
N MET A 230 -7.90 30.37 4.95
CA MET A 230 -7.98 29.66 6.23
C MET A 230 -7.16 30.38 7.32
N TYR A 231 -5.99 30.93 6.97
CA TYR A 231 -5.14 31.66 7.91
C TYR A 231 -5.82 32.92 8.47
N SER A 232 -6.30 33.77 7.58
CA SER A 232 -6.80 35.11 7.94
C SER A 232 -8.20 35.09 8.58
N LYS A 233 -9.09 34.21 8.13
CA LYS A 233 -10.53 34.28 8.50
C LYS A 233 -10.94 33.29 9.61
N MET A 234 -10.05 32.43 10.07
CA MET A 234 -10.40 31.40 11.05
C MET A 234 -10.66 31.97 12.45
N GLU A 235 -9.93 33.02 12.87
CA GLU A 235 -10.10 33.63 14.20
C GLU A 235 -11.44 34.38 14.33
N GLU A 236 -11.85 35.09 13.27
CA GLU A 236 -13.11 35.82 13.22
C GLU A 236 -14.34 34.89 13.11
N LYS A 237 -14.24 33.81 12.32
CA LYS A 237 -15.37 32.88 12.13
C LYS A 237 -15.62 31.97 13.33
N ILE A 238 -14.59 31.63 14.11
CA ILE A 238 -14.73 30.89 15.38
C ILE A 238 -15.53 31.69 16.43
N ARG A 239 -15.44 33.03 16.42
CA ARG A 239 -16.22 33.90 17.31
C ARG A 239 -17.73 33.83 17.04
N ASN A 240 -18.13 33.70 15.77
CA ASN A 240 -19.52 33.80 15.31
C ASN A 240 -20.30 32.46 15.24
N PHE A 241 -19.70 31.32 15.59
CA PHE A 241 -20.42 30.04 15.63
C PHE A 241 -21.34 29.92 16.86
N SER A 242 -22.57 29.43 16.68
CA SER A 242 -23.54 29.10 17.75
C SER A 242 -22.98 28.03 18.69
N ASP A 243 -23.34 28.02 19.97
CA ASP A 243 -22.71 27.12 20.95
C ASP A 243 -22.78 25.62 20.62
N GLU A 244 -23.81 25.17 19.88
CA GLU A 244 -23.91 23.80 19.36
C GLU A 244 -22.98 23.52 18.17
N LEU A 245 -22.88 24.42 17.20
CA LEU A 245 -21.92 24.28 16.09
C LEU A 245 -20.49 24.51 16.56
N LYS A 246 -20.29 25.39 17.54
CA LYS A 246 -19.07 25.59 18.30
C LYS A 246 -18.74 24.35 19.09
N ASN A 247 -19.70 23.57 19.61
CA ASN A 247 -19.49 22.28 20.27
C ASN A 247 -19.21 21.13 19.29
N HIS A 248 -19.86 21.09 18.12
CA HIS A 248 -19.62 20.08 17.08
C HIS A 248 -18.28 20.32 16.36
N GLN A 249 -18.00 21.59 16.00
CA GLN A 249 -16.69 22.04 15.55
C GLN A 249 -15.67 21.92 16.68
N LYS A 250 -15.93 22.26 17.96
CA LYS A 250 -15.09 21.92 19.13
C LYS A 250 -14.96 20.43 19.35
N GLN A 251 -15.70 19.54 18.71
CA GLN A 251 -15.44 18.09 18.77
C GLN A 251 -14.51 17.64 17.64
N LEU A 252 -14.68 18.14 16.43
CA LEU A 252 -13.68 18.05 15.35
C LEU A 252 -12.35 18.71 15.79
N PHE A 253 -12.45 19.85 16.47
CA PHE A 253 -11.39 20.61 17.13
C PHE A 253 -10.97 20.02 18.46
N LYS A 254 -11.78 19.39 19.34
CA LYS A 254 -11.30 18.78 20.62
C LYS A 254 -10.34 17.64 20.36
N THR A 255 -10.48 17.02 19.20
CA THR A 255 -9.50 16.04 18.71
C THR A 255 -8.31 16.66 17.97
N LEU A 256 -8.24 17.98 17.93
CA LEU A 256 -7.09 18.80 17.54
C LEU A 256 -6.61 19.79 18.64
N VAL A 257 -7.41 20.03 19.70
CA VAL A 257 -7.34 21.15 20.64
C VAL A 257 -7.67 20.63 22.03
N LEU A 258 -6.61 20.20 22.70
CA LEU A 258 -6.45 20.44 24.12
C LEU A 258 -5.35 21.49 24.25
N GLN A 259 -5.71 22.62 24.87
CA GLN A 259 -4.89 23.77 25.30
C GLN A 259 -4.48 24.82 24.24
N VAL A 260 -4.69 26.09 24.61
CA VAL A 260 -4.41 27.31 23.84
C VAL A 260 -2.91 27.49 23.52
N GLN A 261 -2.02 26.85 24.29
CA GLN A 261 -0.58 26.73 23.95
C GLN A 261 -0.32 25.76 22.77
N ILE A 262 -1.16 24.72 22.62
CA ILE A 262 -1.09 23.75 21.53
C ILE A 262 -1.78 24.29 20.27
N ILE A 263 -2.77 25.19 20.36
CA ILE A 263 -3.34 25.88 19.19
C ILE A 263 -2.25 26.64 18.46
N LEU A 264 -1.38 27.37 19.18
CA LEU A 264 -0.22 28.01 18.58
C LEU A 264 0.70 26.95 17.92
N SER A 265 0.98 25.82 18.58
CA SER A 265 1.80 24.72 18.03
C SER A 265 1.19 23.96 16.85
N ALA A 266 -0.14 23.81 16.81
CA ALA A 266 -0.88 23.14 15.75
C ALA A 266 -0.98 24.05 14.53
N TRP A 267 -1.07 25.37 14.75
CA TRP A 267 -0.85 26.39 13.74
C TRP A 267 0.60 26.44 13.26
N THR A 268 1.61 26.27 14.12
CA THR A 268 3.02 26.11 13.71
C THR A 268 3.22 24.81 12.91
N LYS A 269 2.50 23.73 13.22
CA LYS A 269 2.53 22.45 12.49
C LYS A 269 1.77 22.51 11.16
N LEU A 270 0.69 23.28 11.07
CA LEU A 270 -0.01 23.56 9.81
C LEU A 270 0.84 24.48 8.93
N LYS A 271 1.50 25.50 9.51
CA LYS A 271 2.58 26.25 8.85
C LYS A 271 3.68 25.31 8.38
N PHE A 272 4.13 24.35 9.18
CA PHE A 272 5.12 23.35 8.77
C PHE A 272 4.63 22.48 7.59
N GLN A 273 3.36 22.05 7.54
CA GLN A 273 2.83 21.30 6.40
C GLN A 273 2.78 22.15 5.12
N ILE A 274 2.38 23.42 5.23
CA ILE A 274 2.34 24.38 4.11
C ILE A 274 3.77 24.72 3.65
N THR A 275 4.65 25.05 4.58
CA THR A 275 6.06 25.40 4.35
C THR A 275 6.87 24.22 3.84
N ALA A 276 6.67 23.00 4.36
CA ALA A 276 7.33 21.80 3.84
C ALA A 276 6.84 21.46 2.44
N SER A 277 5.52 21.51 2.19
CA SER A 277 4.98 21.27 0.84
C SER A 277 5.47 22.33 -0.16
N THR A 278 5.58 23.59 0.27
CA THR A 278 6.08 24.67 -0.60
C THR A 278 7.59 24.58 -0.80
N ILE A 279 8.41 24.43 0.24
CA ILE A 279 9.88 24.41 0.09
C ILE A 279 10.37 23.16 -0.63
N ILE A 280 9.79 21.99 -0.33
CA ILE A 280 10.19 20.71 -0.93
C ILE A 280 9.66 20.60 -2.35
N LEU A 281 8.43 21.07 -2.65
CA LEU A 281 7.87 20.91 -4.00
C LEU A 281 8.04 22.10 -4.96
N PHE A 282 8.12 23.33 -4.47
CA PHE A 282 8.16 24.55 -5.29
C PHE A 282 9.60 24.93 -5.66
N THR A 283 10.50 24.97 -4.68
CA THR A 283 11.87 25.48 -4.83
C THR A 283 12.66 24.74 -5.93
N PRO A 284 12.63 23.39 -6.00
CA PRO A 284 13.43 22.70 -7.00
C PRO A 284 12.79 22.73 -8.39
N LEU A 285 11.45 22.69 -8.49
CA LEU A 285 10.75 22.68 -9.78
C LEU A 285 10.84 24.04 -10.49
N PHE A 286 10.70 25.14 -9.74
CA PHE A 286 10.84 26.50 -10.28
C PHE A 286 12.26 26.73 -10.81
N LEU A 287 13.27 26.27 -10.05
CA LEU A 287 14.66 26.32 -10.49
C LEU A 287 14.89 25.44 -11.73
N VAL A 288 14.43 24.20 -11.75
CA VAL A 288 14.68 23.28 -12.88
C VAL A 288 14.03 23.73 -14.19
N ILE A 289 12.85 24.33 -14.15
CA ILE A 289 12.07 24.65 -15.34
C ILE A 289 12.40 26.04 -15.91
N LEU A 290 12.65 27.03 -15.05
CA LEU A 290 12.88 28.40 -15.51
C LEU A 290 14.35 28.74 -15.70
N LEU A 291 15.26 28.03 -15.04
CA LEU A 291 16.70 28.27 -15.15
C LEU A 291 17.20 28.19 -16.61
N PRO A 292 16.76 27.25 -17.46
CA PRO A 292 17.17 27.19 -18.87
C PRO A 292 16.81 28.44 -19.69
N LEU A 293 15.75 29.18 -19.32
CA LEU A 293 15.35 30.41 -20.02
C LEU A 293 16.37 31.55 -19.86
N PHE A 294 17.16 31.52 -18.79
CA PHE A 294 18.18 32.54 -18.51
C PHE A 294 19.55 32.20 -19.10
N ASN A 295 19.67 31.06 -19.79
CA ASN A 295 20.92 30.54 -20.37
C ASN A 295 22.16 30.65 -19.45
N PRO A 296 22.09 30.14 -18.20
CA PRO A 296 23.23 30.16 -17.31
C PRO A 296 24.27 29.15 -17.76
N ARG A 297 25.57 29.44 -17.64
CA ARG A 297 26.64 28.50 -18.01
C ARG A 297 26.88 27.44 -16.92
N VAL A 298 25.88 26.60 -16.64
CA VAL A 298 25.88 25.61 -15.55
C VAL A 298 25.41 24.24 -16.04
N SER A 299 26.13 23.19 -15.63
CA SER A 299 25.76 21.78 -15.80
C SER A 299 25.55 21.15 -14.43
N PHE A 300 24.39 20.53 -14.17
CA PHE A 300 24.14 19.80 -12.93
C PHE A 300 23.02 18.75 -13.05
N PRO A 301 23.12 17.63 -12.30
CA PRO A 301 22.11 16.58 -12.28
C PRO A 301 20.91 16.98 -11.40
N SER A 302 19.95 17.69 -11.98
CA SER A 302 18.75 18.14 -11.27
C SER A 302 17.78 17.02 -10.88
N GLY A 303 17.95 15.82 -11.42
CA GLY A 303 17.12 14.65 -11.12
C GLY A 303 17.10 14.29 -9.63
N ALA A 304 18.20 14.53 -8.90
CA ALA A 304 18.26 14.31 -7.46
C ALA A 304 17.21 15.14 -6.68
N PHE A 305 16.90 16.35 -7.16
CA PHE A 305 15.85 17.18 -6.57
C PHE A 305 14.45 16.64 -6.88
N LEU A 306 14.24 16.07 -8.08
CA LEU A 306 12.97 15.45 -8.44
C LEU A 306 12.72 14.16 -7.65
N CYS A 307 13.75 13.37 -7.37
CA CYS A 307 13.58 12.15 -6.59
C CYS A 307 13.09 12.40 -5.16
N SER A 308 13.28 13.60 -4.61
CA SER A 308 12.79 13.97 -3.27
C SER A 308 11.25 13.98 -3.18
N PHE A 309 10.55 14.14 -4.30
CA PHE A 309 9.09 14.13 -4.37
C PHE A 309 8.46 12.78 -3.98
N THR A 310 9.16 11.67 -4.23
CA THR A 310 8.77 10.29 -3.87
C THR A 310 8.40 10.12 -2.40
N SER A 311 9.01 10.93 -1.53
CA SER A 311 8.84 10.88 -0.08
C SER A 311 7.58 11.62 0.38
N TYR A 312 6.96 12.42 -0.49
CA TYR A 312 5.83 13.26 -0.14
C TYR A 312 4.61 12.46 0.36
N PRO A 313 4.15 11.38 -0.29
CA PRO A 313 3.01 10.59 0.21
C PRO A 313 3.28 10.00 1.61
N ALA A 314 4.51 9.54 1.85
CA ALA A 314 4.96 9.10 3.17
C ALA A 314 4.92 10.25 4.18
N MET A 315 5.47 11.41 3.83
CA MET A 315 5.52 12.60 4.68
C MET A 315 4.11 13.09 5.04
N ASP A 316 3.19 13.20 4.08
CA ASP A 316 1.80 13.61 4.33
C ASP A 316 1.12 12.65 5.32
N SER A 317 1.33 11.34 5.13
CA SER A 317 0.81 10.30 6.02
C SER A 317 1.39 10.42 7.45
N ILE A 318 2.70 10.67 7.60
CA ILE A 318 3.34 10.96 8.90
C ILE A 318 2.72 12.18 9.55
N ILE A 319 2.59 13.27 8.79
CA ILE A 319 2.04 14.54 9.28
C ILE A 319 0.62 14.32 9.80
N VAL A 320 -0.24 13.62 9.06
CA VAL A 320 -1.62 13.32 9.48
C VAL A 320 -1.62 12.54 10.79
N MET A 321 -0.80 11.49 10.91
CA MET A 321 -0.73 10.69 12.14
C MET A 321 -0.18 11.47 13.33
N TYR A 322 0.78 12.36 13.12
CA TYR A 322 1.39 13.16 14.18
C TYR A 322 0.51 14.32 14.63
N VAL A 323 -0.15 14.99 13.70
CA VAL A 323 -0.99 16.17 13.96
C VAL A 323 -2.34 15.75 14.56
N VAL A 324 -3.01 14.76 13.97
CA VAL A 324 -4.37 14.38 14.37
C VAL A 324 -4.33 13.49 15.61
N SER A 325 -4.85 13.98 16.74
CA SER A 325 -4.75 13.25 18.02
C SER A 325 -5.51 11.91 18.02
N GLN A 326 -6.55 11.75 17.20
CA GLN A 326 -7.28 10.47 17.07
C GLN A 326 -6.39 9.35 16.55
N TYR A 327 -5.52 9.64 15.57
CA TYR A 327 -4.55 8.67 15.06
C TYR A 327 -3.56 8.27 16.16
N ARG A 328 -3.03 9.25 16.91
CA ARG A 328 -2.11 8.99 18.03
C ARG A 328 -2.76 8.19 19.15
N GLN A 329 -3.98 8.54 19.54
CA GLN A 329 -4.73 7.82 20.58
C GLN A 329 -5.05 6.39 20.16
N THR A 330 -5.47 6.20 18.89
CA THR A 330 -5.76 4.87 18.35
C THR A 330 -4.49 4.02 18.24
N ALA A 331 -3.40 4.61 17.73
CA ALA A 331 -2.10 3.94 17.65
C ALA A 331 -1.56 3.58 19.04
N LYS A 332 -1.64 4.48 20.03
CA LYS A 332 -1.25 4.21 21.41
C LYS A 332 -2.10 3.10 22.04
N HIS A 333 -3.41 3.14 21.85
CA HIS A 333 -4.31 2.10 22.36
C HIS A 333 -4.00 0.73 21.73
N LEU A 334 -3.74 0.68 20.42
CA LEU A 334 -3.32 -0.52 19.72
C LEU A 334 -1.94 -1.00 20.18
N TYR A 335 -0.98 -0.10 20.34
CA TYR A 335 0.35 -0.40 20.85
C TYR A 335 0.30 -0.94 22.28
N ASP A 336 -0.47 -0.34 23.18
CA ASP A 336 -0.63 -0.80 24.56
C ASP A 336 -1.34 -2.17 24.61
N LYS A 337 -2.30 -2.41 23.71
CA LYS A 337 -2.96 -3.72 23.57
C LYS A 337 -1.97 -4.75 23.02
N PHE A 338 -1.20 -4.42 22.00
CA PHE A 338 -0.19 -5.27 21.40
C PHE A 338 0.95 -5.56 22.38
N ARG A 339 1.47 -4.57 23.10
CA ARG A 339 2.50 -4.73 24.14
C ARG A 339 2.02 -5.62 25.28
N ARG A 340 0.76 -5.51 25.69
CA ARG A 340 0.15 -6.41 26.69
C ARG A 340 0.03 -7.83 26.15
N ALA A 341 -0.41 -7.99 24.90
CA ALA A 341 -0.44 -9.28 24.22
C ALA A 341 0.96 -9.87 24.03
N LEU A 342 1.98 -9.05 23.73
CA LEU A 342 3.36 -9.46 23.54
C LEU A 342 4.02 -9.82 24.88
N LYS A 343 3.71 -9.10 25.99
CA LYS A 343 4.16 -9.48 27.34
C LYS A 343 3.52 -10.80 27.81
N SER A 344 2.23 -10.99 27.52
CA SER A 344 1.51 -12.25 27.76
C SER A 344 2.10 -13.39 26.91
N SER A 345 2.40 -13.12 25.64
CA SER A 345 3.06 -14.06 24.72
C SER A 345 4.52 -14.34 25.11
N ARG A 346 5.26 -13.37 25.65
CA ARG A 346 6.66 -13.57 26.10
C ARG A 346 6.74 -14.44 27.36
N HIS A 347 5.76 -14.37 28.26
CA HIS A 347 5.64 -15.35 29.36
C HIS A 347 5.31 -16.76 28.85
N ALA A 348 4.52 -16.87 27.77
CA ALA A 348 4.30 -18.15 27.10
C ALA A 348 5.53 -18.62 26.27
N SER A 349 6.30 -17.69 25.70
CA SER A 349 7.43 -17.97 24.82
C SER A 349 8.67 -18.46 25.57
N THR A 350 8.89 -18.04 26.81
CA THR A 350 9.96 -18.62 27.65
C THR A 350 9.68 -20.09 27.95
N THR A 351 8.42 -20.49 28.14
CA THR A 351 8.00 -21.89 28.29
C THR A 351 8.06 -22.66 26.97
N VAL A 352 7.76 -22.01 25.84
CA VAL A 352 7.78 -22.62 24.50
C VAL A 352 9.20 -22.79 23.94
N HIS A 353 10.16 -21.90 24.21
CA HIS A 353 11.54 -22.07 23.73
C HIS A 353 12.26 -23.25 24.42
N THR A 354 11.90 -23.56 25.67
CA THR A 354 12.37 -24.75 26.39
C THR A 354 11.61 -26.03 26.01
N ALA A 355 10.34 -25.91 25.60
CA ALA A 355 9.54 -27.05 25.12
C ALA A 355 9.83 -27.42 23.65
N VAL A 356 10.12 -26.45 22.78
CA VAL A 356 10.30 -26.66 21.32
C VAL A 356 11.70 -27.19 20.98
N SER A 357 12.74 -26.81 21.74
CA SER A 357 14.09 -27.37 21.58
C SER A 357 14.17 -28.86 21.98
N GLY A 358 13.22 -29.35 22.79
CA GLY A 358 13.13 -30.75 23.21
C GLY A 358 12.17 -31.63 22.39
N VAL A 359 11.10 -31.07 21.80
CA VAL A 359 9.99 -31.86 21.23
C VAL A 359 10.14 -32.17 19.74
N PHE A 360 10.81 -31.32 18.95
CA PHE A 360 10.94 -31.53 17.50
C PHE A 360 12.38 -31.88 17.10
N LYS A 361 12.74 -33.17 17.23
CA LYS A 361 13.97 -33.70 16.61
C LYS A 361 13.81 -33.78 15.09
N LYS A 362 14.93 -33.64 14.38
CA LYS A 362 15.05 -33.84 12.91
C LYS A 362 14.33 -35.13 12.51
N SER A 363 13.36 -35.04 11.60
CA SER A 363 12.51 -36.17 11.19
C SER A 363 12.52 -36.33 9.67
N LYS A 364 12.56 -37.58 9.19
CA LYS A 364 12.46 -37.94 7.76
C LYS A 364 11.17 -37.43 7.09
N TYR A 365 10.17 -37.04 7.89
CA TYR A 365 8.88 -36.52 7.43
C TYR A 365 8.80 -34.99 7.42
N GLY A 366 9.90 -34.26 7.69
CA GLY A 366 9.91 -32.80 7.77
C GLY A 366 9.34 -32.11 6.52
N GLU A 367 9.69 -32.59 5.33
CA GLU A 367 9.21 -32.04 4.06
C GLU A 367 7.70 -32.22 3.89
N GLN A 368 7.18 -33.37 4.32
CA GLN A 368 5.75 -33.68 4.26
C GLN A 368 4.93 -32.80 5.20
N VAL A 369 5.45 -32.57 6.41
CA VAL A 369 4.84 -31.66 7.38
C VAL A 369 4.86 -30.22 6.88
N LEU A 370 5.93 -29.80 6.19
CA LEU A 370 6.03 -28.49 5.58
C LEU A 370 4.98 -28.30 4.47
N TYR A 371 4.81 -29.27 3.57
CA TYR A 371 3.75 -29.24 2.54
C TYR A 371 2.35 -29.17 3.14
N PHE A 372 2.11 -29.94 4.21
CA PHE A 372 0.84 -29.92 4.91
C PHE A 372 0.57 -28.56 5.58
N ARG A 373 1.55 -27.99 6.29
CA ARG A 373 1.46 -26.64 6.88
C ARG A 373 1.15 -25.60 5.82
N CYS A 374 1.84 -25.69 4.70
CA CYS A 374 1.58 -24.92 3.51
C CYS A 374 0.08 -25.01 3.11
N GLY A 375 -0.47 -26.21 2.92
CA GLY A 375 -1.86 -26.32 2.45
C GLY A 375 -2.93 -25.92 3.44
N ILE A 376 -2.65 -25.90 4.74
CA ILE A 376 -3.56 -25.30 5.74
C ILE A 376 -3.84 -23.82 5.40
N VAL A 377 -2.86 -23.09 4.86
CA VAL A 377 -3.05 -21.71 4.40
C VAL A 377 -4.08 -21.64 3.26
N SER A 378 -4.13 -22.62 2.36
CA SER A 378 -5.17 -22.69 1.32
C SER A 378 -6.56 -23.00 1.89
N GLY A 379 -6.61 -23.81 2.96
CA GLY A 379 -7.85 -24.13 3.66
C GLY A 379 -8.61 -22.89 4.15
N THR A 380 -7.90 -21.81 4.50
CA THR A 380 -8.52 -20.58 5.01
C THR A 380 -9.25 -19.82 3.89
N TYR A 381 -8.74 -19.85 2.66
CA TYR A 381 -9.48 -19.41 1.47
C TYR A 381 -10.72 -20.28 1.23
N GLY A 382 -10.60 -21.59 1.41
CA GLY A 382 -11.73 -22.52 1.35
C GLY A 382 -12.85 -22.14 2.33
N ILE A 383 -12.49 -21.81 3.58
CA ILE A 383 -13.42 -21.41 4.64
C ILE A 383 -14.13 -20.10 4.26
N LEU A 384 -13.39 -19.10 3.81
CA LEU A 384 -13.95 -17.80 3.39
C LEU A 384 -14.88 -17.97 2.18
N ASN A 385 -14.48 -18.75 1.17
CA ASN A 385 -15.31 -19.06 0.00
C ASN A 385 -16.67 -19.62 0.42
N VAL A 386 -16.69 -20.62 1.31
CA VAL A 386 -17.92 -21.18 1.87
C VAL A 386 -18.72 -20.11 2.61
N HIS A 387 -18.06 -19.27 3.41
CA HIS A 387 -18.70 -18.21 4.18
C HIS A 387 -19.45 -17.21 3.29
N PHE A 388 -18.83 -16.76 2.19
CA PHE A 388 -19.48 -15.87 1.22
C PHE A 388 -20.66 -16.54 0.52
N VAL A 389 -20.51 -17.80 0.11
CA VAL A 389 -21.58 -18.58 -0.54
C VAL A 389 -22.77 -18.76 0.40
N TYR A 390 -22.52 -19.22 1.63
CA TYR A 390 -23.55 -19.39 2.66
C TYR A 390 -24.30 -18.08 2.92
N ARG A 391 -23.58 -16.97 3.02
CA ARG A 391 -24.16 -15.65 3.25
C ARG A 391 -25.04 -15.17 2.11
N TYR A 392 -24.58 -15.36 0.88
CA TYR A 392 -25.35 -15.01 -0.30
C TYR A 392 -26.64 -15.84 -0.37
N LEU A 393 -26.56 -17.15 -0.11
CA LEU A 393 -27.71 -18.05 -0.12
C LEU A 393 -28.72 -17.74 1.00
N THR A 394 -28.27 -17.39 2.20
CA THR A 394 -29.17 -17.01 3.31
C THR A 394 -29.99 -15.75 3.00
N LEU A 395 -29.42 -14.79 2.27
CA LEU A 395 -30.14 -13.58 1.86
C LEU A 395 -31.14 -13.82 0.72
N LYS A 396 -30.75 -14.59 -0.32
CA LYS A 396 -31.56 -14.76 -1.53
C LYS A 396 -32.49 -15.97 -1.52
N ARG A 397 -32.12 -17.06 -0.85
CA ARG A 397 -32.85 -18.34 -0.85
C ARG A 397 -32.83 -19.00 0.53
N ASN A 398 -33.33 -18.30 1.55
CA ASN A 398 -33.34 -18.80 2.93
C ASN A 398 -34.03 -20.19 3.07
N ALA A 399 -35.13 -20.42 2.35
CA ALA A 399 -35.82 -21.73 2.34
C ALA A 399 -34.93 -22.88 1.81
N PHE A 400 -34.05 -22.60 0.83
CA PHE A 400 -33.09 -23.58 0.34
C PHE A 400 -32.02 -23.90 1.38
N VAL A 401 -31.51 -22.87 2.07
CA VAL A 401 -30.51 -23.03 3.14
C VAL A 401 -31.04 -23.92 4.26
N ASN A 402 -32.24 -23.63 4.77
CA ASN A 402 -32.81 -24.41 5.88
C ASN A 402 -33.13 -25.86 5.48
N LYS A 403 -33.55 -26.10 4.22
CA LYS A 403 -33.94 -27.45 3.77
C LYS A 403 -32.75 -28.32 3.32
N HIS A 404 -31.72 -27.75 2.71
CA HIS A 404 -30.62 -28.51 2.10
C HIS A 404 -29.25 -28.20 2.71
N PHE A 405 -28.98 -26.95 3.10
CA PHE A 405 -27.66 -26.56 3.61
C PHE A 405 -27.47 -26.91 5.10
N MET A 406 -28.49 -26.77 5.94
CA MET A 406 -28.40 -27.11 7.37
C MET A 406 -28.15 -28.61 7.66
N PRO A 407 -28.77 -29.58 6.95
CA PRO A 407 -28.50 -31.00 7.19
C PRO A 407 -27.22 -31.54 6.50
N TYR A 408 -26.89 -31.08 5.28
CA TYR A 408 -25.78 -31.66 4.49
C TYR A 408 -24.73 -30.63 4.01
N GLY A 409 -25.07 -29.34 4.01
CA GLY A 409 -24.21 -28.27 3.50
C GLY A 409 -22.96 -28.00 4.35
N LEU A 410 -23.02 -28.22 5.67
CA LEU A 410 -21.83 -28.11 6.53
C LEU A 410 -20.80 -29.20 6.21
N ILE A 411 -21.25 -30.44 5.97
CA ILE A 411 -20.37 -31.54 5.57
C ILE A 411 -19.74 -31.23 4.21
N LEU A 412 -20.53 -30.73 3.25
CA LEU A 412 -20.04 -30.32 1.93
C LEU A 412 -19.02 -29.16 2.04
N ALA A 413 -19.25 -28.20 2.92
CA ALA A 413 -18.33 -27.11 3.20
C ALA A 413 -16.99 -27.61 3.77
N VAL A 414 -17.02 -28.51 4.75
CA VAL A 414 -15.80 -29.12 5.30
C VAL A 414 -15.06 -29.90 4.23
N MET A 415 -15.78 -30.70 3.42
CA MET A 415 -15.19 -31.42 2.28
C MET A 415 -14.55 -30.46 1.27
N TYR A 416 -15.18 -29.33 0.96
CA TYR A 416 -14.64 -28.31 0.07
C TYR A 416 -13.33 -27.69 0.61
N VAL A 417 -13.27 -27.42 1.92
CA VAL A 417 -12.06 -26.93 2.60
C VAL A 417 -10.95 -27.98 2.56
N VAL A 418 -11.27 -29.24 2.83
CA VAL A 418 -10.31 -30.36 2.75
C VAL A 418 -9.77 -30.52 1.33
N VAL A 419 -10.62 -30.36 0.30
CA VAL A 419 -10.19 -30.36 -1.10
C VAL A 419 -9.23 -29.19 -1.38
N HIS A 420 -9.49 -27.98 -0.87
CA HIS A 420 -8.57 -26.84 -1.00
C HIS A 420 -7.20 -27.14 -0.38
N ILE A 421 -7.20 -27.67 0.86
CA ILE A 421 -5.97 -28.08 1.54
C ILE A 421 -5.25 -29.16 0.72
N ALA A 422 -5.97 -30.17 0.20
CA ALA A 422 -5.40 -31.29 -0.54
C ALA A 422 -4.85 -30.92 -1.93
N ILE A 423 -5.47 -29.97 -2.62
CA ILE A 423 -4.94 -29.41 -3.88
C ILE A 423 -3.58 -28.74 -3.62
N TRP A 424 -3.40 -28.13 -2.45
CA TRP A 424 -2.17 -27.42 -2.09
C TRP A 424 -1.10 -28.32 -1.47
N ALA A 425 -1.47 -29.18 -0.52
CA ALA A 425 -0.57 -29.83 0.45
C ALA A 425 0.13 -31.13 -0.01
N ALA A 426 -0.06 -31.58 -1.26
CA ALA A 426 0.21 -32.98 -1.53
C ALA A 426 1.67 -33.42 -1.33
N VAL A 427 1.79 -34.61 -0.74
CA VAL A 427 3.01 -35.32 -0.39
C VAL A 427 3.29 -36.37 -1.46
N ARG A 428 4.54 -36.48 -1.91
CA ARG A 428 4.99 -37.61 -2.74
C ARG A 428 4.94 -38.91 -1.90
N GLY A 429 3.79 -39.56 -1.85
CA GLY A 429 3.66 -40.96 -1.44
C GLY A 429 3.99 -41.86 -2.62
N ASN A 430 4.71 -42.95 -2.37
CA ASN A 430 5.31 -43.87 -3.34
C ASN A 430 4.65 -43.97 -4.72
N LYS A 431 5.50 -43.87 -5.75
CA LYS A 431 5.21 -44.15 -7.15
C LYS A 431 4.57 -45.54 -7.27
N GLU A 432 3.24 -45.64 -7.43
CA GLU A 432 2.63 -46.68 -8.28
C GLU A 432 1.12 -46.62 -8.48
N LYS A 433 0.31 -45.98 -7.63
CA LYS A 433 -1.17 -46.07 -7.80
C LYS A 433 -1.91 -44.76 -7.57
N ARG A 434 -2.04 -43.93 -8.62
CA ARG A 434 -3.25 -43.15 -9.00
C ARG A 434 -2.90 -42.10 -10.08
N ALA A 435 -3.12 -42.45 -11.35
CA ALA A 435 -2.94 -41.54 -12.48
C ALA A 435 -4.04 -40.46 -12.61
N LEU A 436 -5.09 -40.50 -11.78
CA LEU A 436 -6.28 -39.65 -11.91
C LEU A 436 -6.33 -38.41 -11.00
N LEU A 437 -5.28 -38.13 -10.21
CA LEU A 437 -5.24 -37.00 -9.26
C LEU A 437 -3.98 -36.13 -9.47
N ARG A 438 -3.66 -35.74 -10.72
CA ARG A 438 -2.46 -34.93 -11.06
C ARG A 438 -2.72 -33.41 -11.05
N ILE A 439 -3.45 -32.88 -10.06
CA ILE A 439 -3.66 -31.42 -9.89
C ILE A 439 -3.30 -31.03 -8.46
N GLN A 440 -2.05 -31.25 -8.05
CA GLN A 440 -1.60 -30.91 -6.71
C GLN A 440 -0.29 -30.11 -6.77
N VAL A 441 -0.24 -28.97 -6.07
CA VAL A 441 0.65 -27.86 -6.44
C VAL A 441 2.02 -27.92 -5.75
N THR A 442 2.07 -27.97 -4.41
CA THR A 442 3.33 -27.66 -3.70
C THR A 442 4.32 -28.83 -3.71
N GLY A 443 3.92 -30.05 -3.38
CA GLY A 443 4.85 -31.20 -3.39
C GLY A 443 5.12 -31.80 -4.78
N LEU A 444 4.36 -31.42 -5.81
CA LEU A 444 4.68 -31.76 -7.20
C LEU A 444 5.61 -30.72 -7.83
N CYS A 445 5.33 -29.42 -7.62
CA CYS A 445 5.97 -28.37 -8.40
C CYS A 445 7.13 -27.64 -7.69
N LEU A 446 7.08 -27.52 -6.36
CA LEU A 446 8.00 -26.68 -5.59
C LEU A 446 8.89 -27.48 -4.62
N HIS A 447 9.00 -28.81 -4.84
CA HIS A 447 9.78 -29.66 -3.95
C HIS A 447 11.29 -29.38 -4.03
N SER A 448 12.01 -29.61 -2.93
CA SER A 448 13.45 -29.43 -2.91
C SER A 448 14.12 -30.42 -3.89
N SER A 449 14.82 -29.91 -4.90
CA SER A 449 15.62 -30.71 -5.82
C SER A 449 17.11 -30.60 -5.44
N PRO A 450 17.97 -31.56 -5.81
CA PRO A 450 19.41 -31.45 -5.57
C PRO A 450 20.00 -30.16 -6.17
N GLU A 451 19.62 -29.81 -7.40
CA GLU A 451 20.05 -28.57 -8.08
C GLU A 451 19.64 -27.31 -7.30
N MET A 452 18.41 -27.25 -6.78
CA MET A 452 17.97 -26.13 -5.93
C MET A 452 18.73 -26.06 -4.60
N ARG A 453 19.13 -27.22 -4.05
CA ARG A 453 19.92 -27.28 -2.81
C ARG A 453 21.32 -26.74 -3.03
N ASP A 454 21.96 -27.14 -4.12
CA ASP A 454 23.29 -26.68 -4.48
C ASP A 454 23.31 -25.17 -4.75
N TYR A 455 22.29 -24.64 -5.46
CA TYR A 455 22.16 -23.20 -5.71
C TYR A 455 22.04 -22.36 -4.43
N ILE A 456 21.34 -22.85 -3.40
CA ILE A 456 21.10 -22.11 -2.15
C ILE A 456 22.21 -22.33 -1.12
N ARG A 457 23.02 -23.39 -1.25
CA ARG A 457 23.98 -23.84 -0.23
C ARG A 457 24.98 -22.74 0.15
N GLU A 458 25.71 -22.19 -0.80
CA GLU A 458 26.75 -21.19 -0.54
C GLU A 458 26.16 -19.88 0.01
N PRO A 459 25.14 -19.25 -0.63
CA PRO A 459 24.54 -18.02 -0.09
C PRO A 459 23.95 -18.19 1.31
N PHE A 460 23.38 -19.36 1.62
CA PHE A 460 22.83 -19.64 2.95
C PHE A 460 23.92 -19.75 4.01
N GLN A 461 25.02 -20.44 3.69
CA GLN A 461 26.15 -20.61 4.60
C GLN A 461 26.84 -19.27 4.89
N GLU A 462 27.01 -18.41 3.89
CA GLU A 462 27.58 -17.06 4.07
C GLU A 462 26.70 -16.17 4.97
N LEU A 463 25.38 -16.26 4.84
CA LEU A 463 24.45 -15.40 5.57
C LEU A 463 24.18 -15.86 7.00
N HIS A 464 24.15 -17.18 7.24
CA HIS A 464 23.70 -17.77 8.51
C HIS A 464 24.79 -18.54 9.28
N ASN A 465 25.98 -18.75 8.71
CA ASN A 465 27.05 -19.57 9.28
C ASN A 465 26.60 -21.00 9.68
N GLU A 466 25.56 -21.53 9.02
CA GLU A 466 25.00 -22.87 9.28
C GLU A 466 24.97 -23.71 7.99
N SER A 467 25.10 -25.04 8.13
CA SER A 467 25.03 -25.97 7.00
C SER A 467 23.60 -26.13 6.46
N PHE A 468 23.42 -26.01 5.15
CA PHE A 468 22.11 -26.10 4.49
C PHE A 468 21.61 -27.54 4.25
N ASP A 469 22.49 -28.55 4.38
CA ASP A 469 22.21 -29.93 3.93
C ASP A 469 21.01 -30.58 4.65
N ASP A 470 20.82 -30.29 5.93
CA ASP A 470 19.76 -30.84 6.76
C ASP A 470 18.48 -29.99 6.80
N ILE A 471 18.43 -28.89 6.04
CA ILE A 471 17.30 -27.95 6.06
C ILE A 471 16.19 -28.45 5.13
N THR A 472 14.97 -28.46 5.67
CA THR A 472 13.75 -28.73 4.90
C THR A 472 13.19 -27.42 4.39
N PHE A 473 13.01 -27.30 3.06
CA PHE A 473 12.47 -26.10 2.44
C PHE A 473 11.64 -26.42 1.20
N VAL A 474 10.89 -25.42 0.75
CA VAL A 474 10.14 -25.39 -0.51
C VAL A 474 10.65 -24.19 -1.30
N ALA A 475 10.96 -24.37 -2.57
CA ALA A 475 11.51 -23.29 -3.40
C ALA A 475 11.02 -23.37 -4.84
N GLY A 476 10.93 -22.20 -5.49
CA GLY A 476 10.79 -22.07 -6.93
C GLY A 476 12.06 -21.45 -7.49
N LEU A 477 12.64 -22.10 -8.49
CA LEU A 477 13.84 -21.62 -9.19
C LEU A 477 13.44 -21.34 -10.64
N PHE A 478 13.41 -20.06 -11.00
CA PHE A 478 12.82 -19.58 -12.26
C PHE A 478 13.85 -19.37 -13.37
N SER A 479 15.13 -19.25 -13.01
CA SER A 479 16.27 -19.05 -13.90
C SER A 479 17.50 -19.78 -13.36
N GLU A 480 18.55 -19.96 -14.18
CA GLU A 480 19.82 -20.60 -13.80
C GLU A 480 19.65 -22.08 -13.35
N THR A 481 18.72 -22.79 -13.99
CA THR A 481 18.44 -24.21 -13.74
C THR A 481 18.00 -24.91 -15.02
N THR A 482 17.85 -26.22 -14.97
CA THR A 482 17.34 -27.03 -16.08
C THR A 482 15.92 -26.61 -16.47
N ALA A 483 15.61 -26.72 -17.77
CA ALA A 483 14.29 -26.34 -18.30
C ALA A 483 13.13 -27.09 -17.61
N GLU A 484 13.37 -28.32 -17.14
CA GLU A 484 12.41 -29.11 -16.38
C GLU A 484 12.07 -28.45 -15.03
N ILE A 485 13.08 -28.06 -14.25
CA ILE A 485 12.91 -27.45 -12.92
C ILE A 485 12.30 -26.06 -13.04
N ALA A 486 12.73 -25.27 -14.03
CA ALA A 486 12.16 -23.96 -14.31
C ALA A 486 10.67 -24.07 -14.68
N LYS A 487 10.33 -24.93 -15.65
CA LYS A 487 8.94 -25.17 -16.08
C LYS A 487 8.06 -25.61 -14.91
N ARG A 488 8.59 -26.48 -14.06
CA ARG A 488 7.91 -26.99 -12.87
C ARG A 488 7.66 -25.88 -11.84
N SER A 489 8.67 -25.05 -11.54
CA SER A 489 8.56 -23.91 -10.62
C SER A 489 7.51 -22.90 -11.11
N TRP A 490 7.54 -22.55 -12.39
CA TRP A 490 6.53 -21.68 -13.03
C TRP A 490 5.12 -22.28 -12.96
N THR A 491 4.98 -23.57 -13.28
CA THR A 491 3.69 -24.28 -13.21
C THR A 491 3.12 -24.24 -11.78
N GLY A 492 3.98 -24.40 -10.77
CA GLY A 492 3.61 -24.29 -9.36
C GLY A 492 3.06 -22.91 -9.01
N ILE A 493 3.84 -21.85 -9.23
CA ILE A 493 3.44 -20.48 -8.87
C ILE A 493 2.19 -20.01 -9.65
N LEU A 494 2.09 -20.33 -10.94
CA LEU A 494 0.92 -19.96 -11.74
C LEU A 494 -0.34 -20.63 -11.22
N LEU A 495 -0.28 -21.92 -10.87
CA LEU A 495 -1.43 -22.65 -10.33
C LEU A 495 -1.84 -22.13 -8.94
N LEU A 496 -0.88 -21.78 -8.08
CA LEU A 496 -1.15 -21.10 -6.80
C LEU A 496 -1.88 -19.77 -7.02
N THR A 497 -1.44 -19.02 -8.02
CA THR A 497 -2.01 -17.71 -8.36
C THR A 497 -3.43 -17.84 -8.90
N VAL A 498 -3.72 -18.87 -9.72
CA VAL A 498 -5.07 -19.15 -10.22
C VAL A 498 -6.04 -19.49 -9.09
N ILE A 499 -5.63 -20.31 -8.13
CA ILE A 499 -6.48 -20.67 -6.97
C ILE A 499 -6.79 -19.45 -6.11
N ALA A 500 -5.77 -18.62 -5.86
CA ALA A 500 -5.93 -17.39 -5.08
C ALA A 500 -6.79 -16.36 -5.83
N SER A 501 -6.57 -16.17 -7.14
CA SER A 501 -7.31 -15.20 -7.95
C SER A 501 -8.79 -15.58 -8.10
N TYR A 502 -9.11 -16.86 -8.29
CA TYR A 502 -10.51 -17.33 -8.27
C TYR A 502 -11.22 -16.97 -6.96
N SER A 503 -10.57 -17.21 -5.81
CA SER A 503 -11.15 -16.92 -4.50
C SER A 503 -11.38 -15.41 -4.33
N ILE A 504 -10.42 -14.57 -4.75
CA ILE A 504 -10.56 -13.11 -4.74
C ILE A 504 -11.73 -12.64 -5.61
N VAL A 505 -11.83 -13.12 -6.85
CA VAL A 505 -12.93 -12.80 -7.77
C VAL A 505 -14.28 -13.22 -7.16
N LEU A 506 -14.33 -14.39 -6.53
CA LEU A 506 -15.52 -14.87 -5.83
C LEU A 506 -15.92 -13.94 -4.67
N TYR A 507 -14.97 -13.47 -3.87
CA TYR A 507 -15.24 -12.52 -2.78
C TYR A 507 -15.81 -11.20 -3.29
N PHE A 508 -15.24 -10.63 -4.35
CA PHE A 508 -15.74 -9.38 -4.92
C PHE A 508 -17.13 -9.53 -5.54
N THR A 509 -17.33 -10.58 -6.33
CA THR A 509 -18.62 -10.83 -7.01
C THR A 509 -19.73 -11.14 -6.01
N LEU A 510 -19.51 -12.05 -5.05
CA LEU A 510 -20.49 -12.37 -4.02
C LEU A 510 -20.65 -11.22 -3.02
N GLY A 511 -19.57 -10.53 -2.67
CA GLY A 511 -19.60 -9.34 -1.81
C GLY A 511 -20.49 -8.25 -2.39
N TYR A 512 -20.33 -7.92 -3.68
CA TYR A 512 -21.21 -6.97 -4.38
C TYR A 512 -22.68 -7.43 -4.37
N LYS A 513 -22.94 -8.70 -4.69
CA LYS A 513 -24.29 -9.28 -4.67
C LYS A 513 -24.93 -9.29 -3.28
N ILE A 514 -24.14 -9.46 -2.22
CA ILE A 514 -24.60 -9.41 -0.83
C ILE A 514 -24.97 -7.98 -0.43
N VAL A 515 -24.12 -6.99 -0.74
CA VAL A 515 -24.39 -5.57 -0.41
C VAL A 515 -25.64 -5.08 -1.13
N THR A 516 -25.75 -5.36 -2.42
CA THR A 516 -26.93 -5.00 -3.21
C THR A 516 -28.17 -5.73 -2.71
N GLY A 517 -28.07 -7.02 -2.38
CA GLY A 517 -29.14 -7.80 -1.77
C GLY A 517 -29.65 -7.22 -0.44
N ILE A 518 -28.74 -6.87 0.48
CA ILE A 518 -29.07 -6.26 1.77
C ILE A 518 -29.76 -4.89 1.57
N ASN A 519 -29.29 -4.07 0.62
CA ASN A 519 -29.89 -2.77 0.36
C ASN A 519 -31.31 -2.90 -0.20
N VAL A 520 -31.56 -3.84 -1.11
CA VAL A 520 -32.90 -4.10 -1.65
C VAL A 520 -33.85 -4.65 -0.57
N GLN A 521 -33.43 -5.68 0.18
CA GLN A 521 -34.23 -6.27 1.27
C GLN A 521 -34.35 -5.40 2.52
N SER A 522 -33.57 -4.31 2.64
CA SER A 522 -33.70 -3.38 3.77
C SER A 522 -35.06 -2.68 3.85
N THR A 523 -35.83 -2.71 2.76
CA THR A 523 -37.20 -2.18 2.67
C THR A 523 -38.26 -3.16 3.21
N THR A 524 -37.96 -4.46 3.19
CA THR A 524 -38.88 -5.55 3.56
C THR A 524 -38.53 -6.19 4.91
N MET A 525 -37.27 -6.12 5.34
CA MET A 525 -36.83 -6.64 6.64
C MET A 525 -36.94 -5.59 7.74
N SER A 526 -37.09 -6.04 9.00
CA SER A 526 -37.10 -5.13 10.15
C SER A 526 -35.77 -4.37 10.27
N LYS A 527 -35.82 -3.13 10.79
CA LYS A 527 -34.63 -2.27 10.98
C LYS A 527 -33.52 -2.97 11.77
N GLN A 528 -33.89 -3.74 12.79
CA GLN A 528 -32.96 -4.51 13.62
C GLN A 528 -32.25 -5.62 12.83
N THR A 529 -32.98 -6.38 12.01
CA THR A 529 -32.42 -7.46 11.18
C THR A 529 -31.51 -6.91 10.09
N SER A 530 -31.90 -5.81 9.43
CA SER A 530 -31.08 -5.12 8.42
C SER A 530 -29.77 -4.59 9.01
N GLN A 531 -29.81 -3.98 10.19
CA GLN A 531 -28.61 -3.53 10.90
C GLN A 531 -27.68 -4.69 11.28
N MET A 532 -28.22 -5.79 11.79
CA MET A 532 -27.46 -6.99 12.12
C MET A 532 -26.76 -7.57 10.88
N GLN A 533 -27.45 -7.65 9.74
CA GLN A 533 -26.87 -8.14 8.48
C GLN A 533 -25.75 -7.22 7.97
N LYS A 534 -25.92 -5.89 8.01
CA LYS A 534 -24.86 -4.94 7.66
C LYS A 534 -23.63 -5.09 8.56
N GLN A 535 -23.81 -5.28 9.87
CA GLN A 535 -22.72 -5.47 10.82
C GLN A 535 -21.96 -6.77 10.58
N LEU A 536 -22.68 -7.88 10.44
CA LEU A 536 -22.09 -9.16 10.08
C LEU A 536 -21.33 -9.05 8.75
N PHE A 537 -21.84 -8.30 7.76
CA PHE A 537 -21.18 -8.19 6.44
C PHE A 537 -19.88 -7.40 6.56
N LYS A 538 -19.90 -6.31 7.34
CA LYS A 538 -18.69 -5.55 7.67
C LYS A 538 -17.61 -6.44 8.31
N ALA A 539 -17.99 -7.33 9.23
CA ALA A 539 -17.05 -8.28 9.82
C ALA A 539 -16.47 -9.25 8.76
N LEU A 540 -17.33 -9.77 7.86
CA LEU A 540 -16.90 -10.64 6.77
C LEU A 540 -15.95 -9.93 5.78
N THR A 541 -16.21 -8.67 5.44
CA THR A 541 -15.31 -7.86 4.60
C THR A 541 -13.93 -7.73 5.25
N ILE A 542 -13.87 -7.49 6.56
CA ILE A 542 -12.61 -7.36 7.29
C ILE A 542 -11.86 -8.69 7.37
N GLN A 543 -12.58 -9.80 7.63
CA GLN A 543 -12.05 -11.17 7.56
C GLN A 543 -11.48 -11.54 6.18
N THR A 544 -11.91 -10.83 5.12
CA THR A 544 -11.40 -11.06 3.77
C THR A 544 -10.14 -10.22 3.51
N ILE A 545 -10.12 -8.97 3.98
CA ILE A 545 -9.00 -8.03 3.79
C ILE A 545 -7.74 -8.54 4.47
N ILE A 546 -7.88 -9.13 5.65
CA ILE A 546 -6.74 -9.53 6.48
C ILE A 546 -5.90 -10.63 5.83
N PRO A 547 -6.45 -11.77 5.38
CA PRO A 547 -5.68 -12.75 4.60
C PRO A 547 -5.11 -12.19 3.28
N ILE A 548 -5.80 -11.23 2.64
CA ILE A 548 -5.26 -10.59 1.43
C ILE A 548 -3.98 -9.79 1.75
N CYS A 549 -3.99 -8.99 2.81
CA CYS A 549 -2.86 -8.12 3.17
C CYS A 549 -1.73 -8.86 3.92
N VAL A 550 -2.09 -9.85 4.74
CA VAL A 550 -1.15 -10.55 5.66
C VAL A 550 -0.58 -11.82 5.02
N SER A 551 -1.29 -12.43 4.07
CA SER A 551 -0.90 -13.71 3.46
C SER A 551 -0.65 -13.56 1.96
N PHE A 552 -1.64 -13.09 1.20
CA PHE A 552 -1.57 -13.09 -0.26
C PHE A 552 -0.57 -12.07 -0.82
N MET A 553 -0.65 -10.82 -0.37
CA MET A 553 0.20 -9.73 -0.87
C MET A 553 1.69 -9.98 -0.58
N PRO A 554 2.12 -10.35 0.65
CA PRO A 554 3.52 -10.62 0.93
C PRO A 554 4.05 -11.83 0.16
N CYS A 555 3.28 -12.93 0.08
CA CYS A 555 3.67 -14.11 -0.69
C CYS A 555 3.79 -13.81 -2.20
N SER A 556 2.87 -13.02 -2.76
CA SER A 556 2.93 -12.63 -4.17
C SER A 556 4.16 -11.78 -4.45
N LEU A 557 4.47 -10.82 -3.58
CA LEU A 557 5.69 -10.02 -3.70
C LEU A 557 6.95 -10.90 -3.64
N SER A 558 7.05 -11.83 -2.69
CA SER A 558 8.21 -12.72 -2.59
C SER A 558 8.37 -13.65 -3.81
N PHE A 559 7.30 -14.27 -4.30
CA PHE A 559 7.38 -15.19 -5.43
C PHE A 559 7.62 -14.50 -6.77
N TYR A 560 6.88 -13.43 -7.06
CA TYR A 560 7.03 -12.70 -8.31
C TYR A 560 8.28 -11.80 -8.30
N GLY A 561 8.75 -11.36 -7.15
CA GLY A 561 10.07 -10.73 -6.99
C GLY A 561 11.19 -11.62 -7.48
N ALA A 562 11.25 -12.84 -6.94
CA ALA A 562 12.22 -13.83 -7.36
C ALA A 562 12.06 -14.21 -8.85
N ALA A 563 10.83 -14.33 -9.35
CA ALA A 563 10.58 -14.66 -10.75
C ALA A 563 10.96 -13.53 -11.74
N LEU A 564 10.85 -12.27 -11.32
CA LEU A 564 11.17 -11.07 -12.10
C LEU A 564 12.58 -10.53 -11.84
N ARG A 565 13.40 -11.23 -11.04
CA ARG A 565 14.75 -10.81 -10.64
C ARG A 565 14.79 -9.44 -9.96
N ILE A 566 13.79 -9.19 -9.10
CA ILE A 566 13.71 -7.98 -8.27
C ILE A 566 14.31 -8.30 -6.90
N ASP A 567 15.46 -7.69 -6.59
CA ASP A 567 16.12 -7.85 -5.30
C ASP A 567 15.40 -7.06 -4.20
N PHE A 568 14.53 -7.74 -3.45
CA PHE A 568 13.92 -7.20 -2.25
C PHE A 568 14.88 -7.26 -1.05
N VAL A 569 14.84 -6.22 -0.21
CA VAL A 569 15.59 -6.19 1.06
C VAL A 569 15.12 -7.33 1.96
N ASN A 570 16.06 -8.01 2.64
CA ASN A 570 15.82 -9.19 3.49
C ASN A 570 14.62 -9.08 4.45
N TRP A 571 14.30 -7.88 4.94
CA TRP A 571 13.15 -7.64 5.82
C TRP A 571 11.79 -7.94 5.17
N VAL A 572 11.65 -7.84 3.84
CA VAL A 572 10.40 -8.20 3.13
C VAL A 572 10.12 -9.69 3.28
N TYR A 573 11.15 -10.53 3.14
CA TYR A 573 11.02 -11.98 3.32
C TYR A 573 10.72 -12.34 4.79
N TRP A 574 11.38 -11.67 5.74
CA TRP A 574 11.16 -11.90 7.18
C TRP A 574 9.77 -11.42 7.62
N GLY A 575 9.35 -10.25 7.16
CA GLY A 575 8.03 -9.68 7.41
C GLY A 575 6.91 -10.56 6.85
N SER A 576 7.10 -11.10 5.64
CA SER A 576 6.16 -12.05 5.02
C SER A 576 6.01 -13.31 5.86
N ALA A 577 7.11 -13.89 6.34
CA ALA A 577 7.09 -15.09 7.18
C ALA A 577 6.39 -14.85 8.54
N VAL A 578 6.64 -13.70 9.17
CA VAL A 578 5.97 -13.31 10.43
C VAL A 578 4.48 -13.07 10.19
N ALA A 579 4.11 -12.38 9.13
CA ALA A 579 2.72 -12.09 8.78
C ALA A 579 1.91 -13.38 8.59
N VAL A 580 2.41 -14.32 7.78
CA VAL A 580 1.77 -15.63 7.56
C VAL A 580 1.66 -16.43 8.86
N SER A 581 2.65 -16.33 9.76
CA SER A 581 2.63 -17.04 11.05
C SER A 581 1.63 -16.44 12.04
N PHE A 582 1.31 -15.16 11.94
CA PHE A 582 0.35 -14.46 12.79
C PHE A 582 -1.10 -14.60 12.31
N PHE A 583 -1.29 -14.99 11.04
CA PHE A 583 -2.61 -15.10 10.41
C PHE A 583 -3.62 -15.98 11.19
N PRO A 584 -3.28 -17.19 11.68
CA PRO A 584 -4.23 -18.03 12.44
C PRO A 584 -4.74 -17.40 13.74
N PHE A 585 -4.02 -16.40 14.27
CA PHE A 585 -4.46 -15.64 15.44
C PHE A 585 -5.36 -14.47 15.05
N LEU A 586 -5.07 -13.76 13.95
CA LEU A 586 -5.83 -12.59 13.52
C LEU A 586 -7.27 -12.97 13.16
N ASP A 587 -7.46 -14.02 12.36
CA ASP A 587 -8.77 -14.43 11.83
C ASP A 587 -9.86 -14.61 12.93
N PRO A 588 -9.65 -15.40 14.00
CA PRO A 588 -10.60 -15.49 15.11
C PRO A 588 -10.69 -14.21 15.97
N ALA A 589 -9.59 -13.46 16.12
CA ALA A 589 -9.59 -12.21 16.87
C ALA A 589 -10.47 -11.14 16.20
N ASP A 590 -10.47 -11.07 14.87
CA ASP A 590 -11.28 -10.13 14.10
C ASP A 590 -12.77 -10.44 14.22
N VAL A 591 -13.16 -11.72 14.06
CA VAL A 591 -14.55 -12.17 14.27
C VAL A 591 -15.05 -11.67 15.63
N THR A 592 -14.23 -11.88 16.66
CA THR A 592 -14.56 -11.59 18.06
C THR A 592 -14.66 -10.08 18.34
N LEU A 593 -13.78 -9.27 17.75
CA LEU A 593 -13.75 -7.82 17.97
C LEU A 593 -14.81 -7.07 17.17
N PHE A 594 -15.14 -7.55 15.96
CA PHE A 594 -16.07 -6.87 15.05
C PHE A 594 -17.53 -7.28 15.24
N LEU A 595 -17.82 -8.41 15.89
CA LEU A 595 -19.17 -8.78 16.29
C LEU A 595 -19.51 -8.19 17.67
N PRO A 596 -20.44 -7.22 17.77
CA PRO A 596 -20.75 -6.55 19.03
C PRO A 596 -21.24 -7.52 20.12
N THR A 597 -21.97 -8.56 19.72
CA THR A 597 -22.49 -9.60 20.63
C THR A 597 -21.37 -10.45 21.24
N LEU A 598 -20.41 -10.88 20.41
CA LEU A 598 -19.23 -11.63 20.88
C LEU A 598 -18.32 -10.75 21.72
N ARG A 599 -18.07 -9.51 21.28
CA ARG A 599 -17.30 -8.51 22.05
C ARG A 599 -17.91 -8.26 23.42
N LYS A 600 -19.24 -8.10 23.51
CA LYS A 600 -19.95 -7.89 24.79
C LYS A 600 -19.86 -9.12 25.69
N ARG A 601 -20.01 -10.33 25.15
CA ARG A 601 -19.87 -11.59 25.91
C ARG A 601 -18.44 -11.81 26.40
N LEU A 602 -17.43 -11.46 25.62
CA LEU A 602 -16.03 -11.57 26.03
C LEU A 602 -15.71 -10.61 27.18
N ILE A 603 -16.24 -9.37 27.10
CA ILE A 603 -16.09 -8.36 28.16
C ILE A 603 -16.88 -8.74 29.41
N SER A 604 -18.05 -9.37 29.27
CA SER A 604 -18.83 -9.85 30.42
C SER A 604 -18.18 -11.04 31.11
N PHE A 605 -17.58 -11.98 30.37
CA PHE A 605 -16.79 -13.07 30.96
C PHE A 605 -15.62 -12.54 31.80
N GLY A 606 -14.90 -11.53 31.31
CA GLY A 606 -13.83 -10.88 32.08
C GLY A 606 -14.31 -10.10 33.32
N HIS A 607 -15.59 -9.72 33.39
CA HIS A 607 -16.19 -9.18 34.62
C HIS A 607 -16.61 -10.27 35.61
N VAL A 608 -17.06 -11.42 35.12
CA VAL A 608 -17.43 -12.57 35.97
C VAL A 608 -16.18 -13.16 36.65
N ASP A 609 -15.07 -13.32 35.94
CA ASP A 609 -13.81 -13.83 36.53
C ASP A 609 -13.21 -12.87 37.57
N ASN A 610 -13.33 -11.56 37.35
CA ASN A 610 -12.94 -10.54 38.34
C ASN A 610 -13.85 -10.54 39.56
N SER A 611 -15.15 -10.84 39.39
CA SER A 611 -16.07 -10.96 40.53
C SER A 611 -15.85 -12.24 41.34
N ILE A 612 -15.51 -13.36 40.70
CA ILE A 612 -15.19 -14.63 41.39
C ILE A 612 -13.84 -14.52 42.11
N SER A 613 -12.84 -13.86 41.50
CA SER A 613 -11.56 -13.59 42.13
C SER A 613 -11.68 -12.63 43.32
N ALA A 614 -12.52 -11.60 43.22
CA ALA A 614 -12.80 -10.68 44.32
C ALA A 614 -13.58 -11.36 45.46
N VAL A 615 -14.50 -12.28 45.18
CA VAL A 615 -15.23 -13.05 46.20
C VAL A 615 -14.31 -14.05 46.92
N HIS A 616 -13.37 -14.69 46.21
CA HIS A 616 -12.37 -15.56 46.85
C HIS A 616 -11.41 -14.78 47.76
N GLN A 617 -11.01 -13.56 47.38
CA GLN A 617 -10.17 -12.69 48.21
C GLN A 617 -10.91 -12.19 49.46
N HIS A 618 -12.21 -11.92 49.35
CA HIS A 618 -13.03 -11.48 50.49
C HIS A 618 -13.29 -12.60 51.52
N TYR A 619 -13.29 -13.87 51.09
CA TYR A 619 -13.43 -15.04 51.96
C TYR A 619 -12.11 -15.47 52.62
N SER A 620 -10.97 -15.24 51.98
CA SER A 620 -9.66 -15.50 52.60
C SER A 620 -9.33 -14.49 53.71
N ASP A 621 -9.68 -13.21 53.51
CA ASP A 621 -9.36 -12.14 54.47
C ASP A 621 -10.27 -12.12 55.70
N THR A 622 -11.42 -12.80 55.65
CA THR A 622 -12.36 -12.91 56.78
C THR A 622 -12.11 -14.13 57.68
N SER A 623 -11.16 -15.00 57.34
CA SER A 623 -10.92 -16.26 58.07
C SER A 623 -9.68 -16.25 59.00
N VAL A 624 -8.99 -15.12 59.16
CA VAL A 624 -7.77 -15.00 60.01
C VAL A 624 -7.97 -14.02 61.19
N GLY A 625 -9.21 -13.71 61.54
CA GLY A 625 -9.54 -12.81 62.65
C GLY A 625 -10.44 -13.45 63.69
N HIS A 626 -9.98 -14.52 64.35
CA HIS A 626 -10.47 -14.94 65.66
C HIS A 626 -9.37 -15.65 66.46
#